data_AF-A0AA51CBM5-F1
#
_entry.id   AF-A0AA51CBM5-F1
#
_cell.length_a   1.000
_cell.length_b   1.000
_cell.length_c   1.000
_cell.angle_alpha   90.00
_cell.angle_beta   90.00
_cell.angle_gamma   90.00
#
_symmetry.space_group_name_H-M   'P 1'
#
loop_
_entity.id
_entity.type
_entity.pdbx_description
1 polymer ?
#
loop_
_entity_poly.entity_id
_entity_poly.type
_entity_poly.pdbx_seq_one_letter_code
_entity_poly.pdbx_strand_id
1 'polypeptide(L)'
;MQKGKMEQMTFDELIAMRTKKEERVQKPVEILIPSAGKTMIFSRPKDEFVLEIVDEIGLRQTTEQTAESYRKLIYHCCSMLQKPELHEQLEVKDPYDVVRVLFELADILEVGSELLGASGIGSYADEVKN
;
A
#
# COMPACT_ATOMS: atom_id res chain seq x y z
N MET A 1 -0.97 28.31 -23.81
CA MET A 1 -1.49 27.37 -22.79
C MET A 1 -2.31 28.19 -21.80
N GLN A 2 -3.62 27.97 -21.76
CA GLN A 2 -4.53 28.72 -20.90
C GLN A 2 -4.24 28.32 -19.44
N LYS A 3 -3.82 29.29 -18.61
CA LYS A 3 -3.87 29.14 -17.15
C LYS A 3 -5.36 29.11 -16.78
N GLY A 4 -5.91 27.92 -16.59
CA GLY A 4 -7.27 27.76 -16.07
C GLY A 4 -7.41 28.55 -14.77
N LYS A 5 -8.50 29.32 -14.65
CA LYS A 5 -8.91 29.95 -13.39
C LYS A 5 -8.90 28.87 -12.30
N MET A 6 -7.93 28.91 -11.40
CA MET A 6 -8.01 28.18 -10.14
C MET A 6 -8.95 29.02 -9.26
N GLU A 7 -10.21 28.60 -9.16
CA GLU A 7 -11.13 29.15 -8.16
C GLU A 7 -10.56 28.88 -6.75
N GLN A 8 -10.66 29.86 -5.86
CA GLN A 8 -10.28 29.68 -4.48
C GLN A 8 -11.28 28.74 -3.83
N MET A 9 -10.76 27.67 -3.23
CA MET A 9 -11.56 26.67 -2.51
C MET A 9 -12.39 27.36 -1.42
N THR A 10 -13.69 27.11 -1.42
CA THR A 10 -14.62 27.65 -0.43
C THR A 10 -14.54 26.88 0.89
N PHE A 11 -15.04 27.46 1.98
CA PHE A 11 -15.05 26.79 3.29
C PHE A 11 -15.83 25.48 3.26
N ASP A 12 -16.98 25.44 2.57
CA ASP A 12 -17.78 24.22 2.40
C ASP A 12 -17.01 23.13 1.63
N GLU A 13 -16.19 23.51 0.65
CA GLU A 13 -15.33 22.57 -0.07
C GLU A 13 -14.21 22.02 0.81
N LEU A 14 -13.67 22.79 1.75
CA LEU A 14 -12.71 22.30 2.75
C LEU A 14 -13.34 21.25 3.67
N ILE A 15 -14.60 21.46 4.09
CA ILE A 15 -15.34 20.48 4.89
C ILE A 15 -15.62 19.22 4.07
N ALA A 16 -16.04 19.36 2.81
CA ALA A 16 -16.26 18.23 1.92
C ALA A 16 -14.96 17.46 1.62
N MET A 17 -13.81 18.15 1.57
CA MET A 17 -12.49 17.53 1.39
C MET A 17 -12.12 16.62 2.57
N ARG A 18 -12.47 17.00 3.80
CA ARG A 18 -12.28 16.16 4.98
C ARG A 18 -13.08 14.86 4.88
N THR A 19 -14.38 14.95 4.58
CA THR A 19 -15.25 13.77 4.48
C THR A 19 -14.76 12.82 3.38
N LYS A 20 -14.37 13.35 2.22
CA LYS A 20 -13.79 12.54 1.13
C LYS A 20 -12.46 11.90 1.51
N LYS A 21 -11.64 12.57 2.33
CA LYS A 21 -10.40 11.98 2.86
C LYS A 21 -10.73 10.81 3.79
N GLU A 22 -11.69 10.98 4.70
CA GLU A 22 -12.13 9.93 5.63
C GLU A 22 -12.72 8.70 4.90
N GLU A 23 -13.56 8.91 3.89
CA GLU A 23 -14.11 7.83 3.05
C GLU A 23 -13.01 7.08 2.25
N ARG A 24 -12.04 7.82 1.70
CA ARG A 24 -10.90 7.21 0.98
C ARG A 24 -10.00 6.40 1.90
N VAL A 25 -9.80 6.86 3.13
CA VAL A 25 -9.00 6.14 4.15
C VAL A 25 -9.68 4.83 4.56
N GLN A 26 -11.01 4.79 4.59
CA GLN A 26 -11.76 3.59 4.99
C GLN A 26 -11.93 2.55 3.87
N LYS A 27 -11.78 2.94 2.59
CA LYS A 27 -12.01 2.02 1.48
C LYS A 27 -10.84 1.03 1.32
N PRO A 28 -11.09 -0.29 1.40
CA PRO A 28 -10.05 -1.28 1.17
C PRO A 28 -9.59 -1.27 -0.30
N VAL A 29 -8.34 -1.67 -0.52
CA VAL A 29 -7.69 -1.76 -1.82
C VAL A 29 -7.69 -3.23 -2.24
N GLU A 30 -8.24 -3.51 -3.41
CA GLU A 30 -8.18 -4.85 -4.01
C GLU A 30 -7.02 -4.89 -5.00
N ILE A 31 -6.06 -5.78 -4.76
CA ILE A 31 -4.83 -5.88 -5.56
C ILE A 31 -4.73 -7.31 -6.11
N LEU A 32 -4.38 -7.43 -7.39
CA LEU A 32 -4.13 -8.72 -8.02
C LEU A 32 -2.79 -9.28 -7.54
N ILE A 33 -2.76 -10.56 -7.23
CA ILE A 33 -1.52 -11.31 -6.94
C ILE A 33 -1.16 -12.09 -8.20
N PRO A 34 -0.14 -11.66 -8.98
CA PRO A 34 0.26 -12.29 -10.23
C PRO A 34 0.50 -13.80 -10.10
N SER A 35 1.27 -14.22 -9.10
CA SER A 35 1.63 -15.64 -8.90
C SER A 35 0.42 -16.54 -8.62
N ALA A 36 -0.60 -16.01 -7.93
CA ALA A 36 -1.81 -16.75 -7.58
C ALA A 36 -2.94 -16.59 -8.61
N GLY A 37 -2.84 -15.61 -9.51
CA GLY A 37 -3.91 -15.23 -10.44
C GLY A 37 -5.21 -14.82 -9.73
N LYS A 38 -5.12 -14.36 -8.47
CA LYS A 38 -6.25 -14.03 -7.60
C LYS A 38 -6.06 -12.66 -6.98
N THR A 39 -7.16 -11.99 -6.65
CA THR A 39 -7.12 -10.73 -5.94
C THR A 39 -7.11 -10.94 -4.43
N MET A 40 -6.46 -10.02 -3.73
CA MET A 40 -6.47 -9.92 -2.27
C MET A 40 -6.89 -8.53 -1.83
N ILE A 41 -7.57 -8.47 -0.68
CA ILE A 41 -8.07 -7.24 -0.10
C ILE A 41 -7.10 -6.78 0.98
N PHE A 42 -6.65 -5.53 0.84
CA PHE A 42 -5.75 -4.86 1.76
C PHE A 42 -6.42 -3.62 2.36
N SER A 43 -6.22 -3.38 3.65
CA SER A 43 -6.55 -2.09 4.25
C SER A 43 -5.53 -1.05 3.82
N ARG A 44 -5.95 0.21 3.71
CA ARG A 44 -4.98 1.29 3.52
C ARG A 44 -4.05 1.38 4.74
N PRO A 45 -2.74 1.48 4.53
CA PRO A 45 -1.82 1.81 5.61
C PRO A 45 -2.10 3.23 6.11
N LYS A 46 -1.75 3.49 7.37
CA LYS A 46 -1.86 4.83 7.96
C LYS A 46 -0.73 5.73 7.44
N ASP A 47 -1.02 7.01 7.23
CA ASP A 47 -0.05 8.01 6.75
C ASP A 47 1.30 7.92 7.51
N GLU A 48 1.28 7.80 8.84
CA GLU A 48 2.48 7.67 9.69
C GLU A 48 3.34 6.45 9.33
N PHE A 49 2.71 5.30 9.11
CA PHE A 49 3.41 4.06 8.76
C PHE A 49 3.93 4.10 7.32
N VAL A 50 3.18 4.72 6.41
CA VAL A 50 3.65 4.92 5.02
C VAL A 50 4.89 5.78 4.99
N LEU A 51 4.93 6.87 5.77
CA LEU A 51 6.11 7.73 5.90
C LEU A 51 7.30 6.95 6.44
N GLU A 52 7.12 6.13 7.48
CA GLU A 52 8.17 5.25 8.01
C GLU A 52 8.72 4.30 6.93
N ILE A 53 7.84 3.65 6.16
CA ILE A 53 8.24 2.75 5.07
C ILE A 53 8.99 3.50 3.96
N VAL A 54 8.54 4.71 3.60
CA VAL A 54 9.17 5.52 2.55
C VAL A 54 10.54 6.03 3.00
N ASP A 55 10.67 6.47 4.25
CA ASP A 55 11.96 6.84 4.84
C ASP A 55 12.90 5.63 4.90
N GLU A 56 12.39 4.46 5.32
CA GLU A 56 13.16 3.21 5.27
C GLU A 56 13.64 2.92 3.85
N ILE A 57 12.78 3.01 2.83
CA ILE A 57 13.15 2.77 1.43
C ILE A 57 14.19 3.78 0.94
N GLY A 58 14.04 5.06 1.28
CA GLY A 58 14.96 6.13 0.88
C GLY A 58 16.34 6.03 1.54
N LEU A 59 16.42 5.48 2.74
CA LEU A 59 17.68 5.20 3.44
C LEU A 59 18.38 3.92 2.92
N ARG A 60 17.62 3.01 2.31
CA ARG A 60 18.11 1.70 1.85
C ARG A 60 18.75 1.80 0.47
N GLN A 61 19.85 1.06 0.26
CA GLN A 61 20.67 1.15 -0.96
C GLN A 61 20.48 -0.02 -1.92
N THR A 62 19.78 -1.09 -1.49
CA THR A 62 19.63 -2.31 -2.29
C THR A 62 18.16 -2.69 -2.48
N THR A 63 17.88 -3.35 -3.60
CA THR A 63 16.55 -3.86 -3.95
C THR A 63 16.02 -4.87 -2.92
N GLU A 64 16.89 -5.68 -2.33
CA GLU A 64 16.54 -6.61 -1.26
C GLU A 64 15.98 -5.87 -0.04
N GLN A 65 16.65 -4.78 0.35
CA GLN A 65 16.21 -3.96 1.46
C GLN A 65 14.87 -3.25 1.14
N THR A 66 14.65 -2.80 -0.09
CA THR A 66 13.33 -2.27 -0.50
C THR A 66 12.23 -3.33 -0.39
N ALA A 67 12.51 -4.57 -0.81
CA ALA A 67 11.57 -5.68 -0.71
C ALA A 67 11.24 -6.07 0.74
N GLU A 68 12.18 -5.94 1.68
CA GLU A 68 11.91 -6.06 3.13
C GLU A 68 10.91 -5.00 3.60
N SER A 69 11.08 -3.73 3.21
CA SER A 69 10.15 -2.65 3.57
C SER A 69 8.74 -2.89 2.99
N TYR A 70 8.64 -3.37 1.75
CA TYR A 70 7.34 -3.75 1.19
C TYR A 70 6.70 -4.95 1.87
N ARG A 71 7.47 -5.93 2.33
CA ARG A 71 6.91 -7.04 3.13
C ARG A 71 6.24 -6.56 4.41
N LYS A 72 6.90 -5.64 5.14
CA LYS A 72 6.29 -5.01 6.32
C LYS A 72 4.98 -4.29 5.96
N LEU A 73 4.98 -3.57 4.85
CA LEU A 73 3.80 -2.85 4.34
C LEU A 73 2.64 -3.81 4.06
N ILE A 74 2.89 -4.83 3.25
CA ILE A 74 1.90 -5.84 2.85
C ILE A 74 1.35 -6.59 4.07
N TYR A 75 2.23 -7.01 4.98
CA TYR A 75 1.85 -7.69 6.21
C TYR A 75 0.92 -6.82 7.07
N HIS A 76 1.26 -5.55 7.28
CA HIS A 76 0.46 -4.67 8.11
C HIS A 76 -0.91 -4.35 7.48
N CYS A 77 -0.96 -4.26 6.15
CA CYS A 77 -2.17 -3.97 5.39
C CYS A 77 -3.09 -5.17 5.18
N CYS A 78 -2.70 -6.40 5.53
CA CYS A 78 -3.53 -7.58 5.32
C CYS A 78 -3.75 -8.38 6.60
N SER A 79 -4.98 -8.35 7.13
CA SER A 79 -5.35 -9.12 8.32
C SER A 79 -5.29 -10.62 8.13
N MET A 80 -5.44 -11.12 6.89
CA MET A 80 -5.30 -12.56 6.60
C MET A 80 -3.88 -13.06 6.83
N LEU A 81 -2.88 -12.23 6.49
CA LEU A 81 -1.47 -12.57 6.67
C LEU A 81 -1.04 -12.55 8.14
N GLN A 82 -1.82 -11.89 9.01
CA GLN A 82 -1.58 -11.80 10.45
C GLN A 82 -2.23 -12.95 11.24
N LYS A 83 -2.95 -13.85 10.57
CA LYS A 83 -3.65 -14.94 11.27
C LYS A 83 -2.65 -15.94 11.86
N PRO A 84 -2.71 -16.25 13.17
CA PRO A 84 -1.80 -17.20 13.79
C PRO A 84 -1.94 -18.60 13.18
N GLU A 85 -3.16 -19.02 12.81
CA GLU A 85 -3.41 -20.29 12.12
C GLU A 85 -2.64 -20.42 10.81
N LEU A 86 -2.41 -19.31 10.10
CA LEU A 86 -1.63 -19.28 8.87
C LEU A 86 -0.14 -19.43 9.16
N HIS A 87 0.36 -18.78 10.21
CA HIS A 87 1.76 -18.88 10.63
C HIS A 87 2.11 -20.28 11.12
N GLU A 88 1.20 -20.89 11.90
CA GLU A 88 1.34 -22.27 12.37
C GLU A 88 1.38 -23.27 11.21
N GLN A 89 0.49 -23.12 10.21
CA GLN A 89 0.47 -24.00 9.04
C GLN A 89 1.69 -23.85 8.14
N LEU A 90 2.29 -22.66 8.09
CA LEU A 90 3.47 -22.37 7.29
C LEU A 90 4.79 -22.54 8.07
N GLU A 91 4.71 -22.91 9.35
CA GLU A 91 5.85 -23.04 10.28
C GLU A 91 6.74 -21.77 10.34
N VAL A 92 6.09 -20.61 10.18
CA VAL A 92 6.75 -19.30 10.12
C VAL A 92 6.98 -18.77 11.55
N LYS A 93 8.23 -18.46 11.88
CA LYS A 93 8.60 -17.86 13.18
C LYS A 93 8.57 -16.34 13.17
N ASP A 94 8.98 -15.73 12.06
CA ASP A 94 8.94 -14.28 11.88
C ASP A 94 7.65 -13.90 11.12
N PRO A 95 6.75 -13.09 11.70
CA PRO A 95 5.50 -12.72 11.05
C PRO A 95 5.67 -12.14 9.63
N TYR A 96 6.78 -11.47 9.33
CA TYR A 96 7.02 -10.88 8.01
C TYR A 96 7.50 -11.90 6.97
N ASP A 97 8.06 -13.03 7.42
CA ASP A 97 8.45 -14.13 6.52
C ASP A 97 7.24 -14.80 5.87
N VAL A 98 6.03 -14.66 6.43
CA VAL A 98 4.80 -15.17 5.81
C VAL A 98 4.62 -14.61 4.39
N VAL A 99 5.00 -13.35 4.19
CA VAL A 99 4.89 -12.68 2.90
C VAL A 99 5.92 -13.29 1.94
N ARG A 100 7.13 -13.57 2.42
CA ARG A 100 8.19 -14.19 1.63
C ARG A 100 7.87 -15.64 1.25
N VAL A 101 7.16 -16.36 2.11
CA VAL A 101 6.78 -17.77 1.87
C VAL A 101 5.62 -17.88 0.88
N LEU A 102 4.66 -16.95 0.95
CA LEU A 102 3.44 -17.00 0.12
C LEU A 102 3.55 -16.28 -1.21
N PHE A 103 4.38 -15.24 -1.30
CA PHE A 103 4.47 -14.38 -2.47
C PHE A 103 5.85 -14.45 -3.11
N GLU A 104 5.89 -14.34 -4.43
CA GLU A 104 7.14 -14.18 -5.16
C GLU A 104 7.67 -12.75 -5.02
N LEU A 105 8.94 -12.54 -5.33
CA LEU A 105 9.56 -11.21 -5.28
C LEU A 105 8.81 -10.20 -6.18
N ALA A 106 8.31 -10.64 -7.33
CA ALA A 106 7.53 -9.81 -8.24
C ALA A 106 6.23 -9.32 -7.57
N ASP A 107 5.49 -10.23 -6.93
CA ASP A 107 4.26 -9.88 -6.20
C ASP A 107 4.55 -8.88 -5.08
N ILE A 108 5.64 -9.08 -4.31
CA ILE A 108 6.01 -8.18 -3.20
C ILE A 108 6.27 -6.75 -3.71
N LEU A 109 6.98 -6.62 -4.83
CA LEU A 109 7.29 -5.32 -5.41
C LEU A 109 6.04 -4.65 -5.99
N GLU A 110 5.19 -5.41 -6.69
CA GLU A 110 3.97 -4.91 -7.33
C GLU A 110 2.92 -4.50 -6.29
N VAL A 111 2.57 -5.40 -5.38
CA VAL A 111 1.61 -5.13 -4.30
C VAL A 111 2.12 -4.00 -3.39
N GLY A 112 3.42 -4.01 -3.05
CA GLY A 112 4.02 -2.94 -2.24
C GLY A 112 3.92 -1.57 -2.91
N SER A 113 4.18 -1.51 -4.22
CA SER A 113 4.06 -0.28 -5.02
C SER A 113 2.61 0.19 -5.12
N GLU A 114 1.66 -0.71 -5.38
CA GLU A 114 0.24 -0.39 -5.43
C GLU A 114 -0.29 0.11 -4.08
N LEU A 115 0.14 -0.48 -2.96
CA LEU A 115 -0.22 -0.01 -1.62
C LEU A 115 0.31 1.39 -1.33
N LEU A 116 1.56 1.70 -1.71
CA LEU A 116 2.09 3.07 -1.59
C LEU A 116 1.33 4.05 -2.50
N GLY A 117 1.03 3.65 -3.73
CA GLY A 117 0.21 4.43 -4.68
C GLY A 117 -1.18 4.73 -4.12
N ALA A 118 -1.85 3.72 -3.60
CA ALA A 118 -3.13 3.88 -2.94
C ALA A 118 -3.02 4.85 -1.76
N SER A 119 -1.93 4.82 -1.00
CA SER A 119 -1.69 5.72 0.14
C SER A 119 -1.47 7.19 -0.25
N GLY A 120 -1.29 7.48 -1.55
CA GLY A 120 -1.02 8.82 -2.05
C GLY A 120 0.46 9.19 -2.07
N ILE A 121 1.36 8.26 -1.75
CA ILE A 121 2.83 8.47 -1.81
C ILE A 121 3.48 7.74 -2.99
N GLY A 122 2.76 6.87 -3.71
CA GLY A 122 3.26 6.31 -4.96
C GLY A 122 3.35 7.37 -6.06
N SER A 123 4.43 7.33 -6.84
CA SER A 123 4.55 8.09 -8.08
C SER A 123 3.27 7.92 -8.90
N TYR A 124 2.76 9.02 -9.44
CA TYR A 124 1.67 9.18 -10.40
C TYR A 124 1.65 8.16 -11.57
N ALA A 125 1.50 6.86 -11.29
CA ALA A 125 1.60 5.82 -12.31
C ALA A 125 0.24 5.42 -12.91
N ASP A 126 -0.89 5.76 -12.29
CA ASP A 126 -2.22 5.43 -12.81
C ASP A 126 -3.22 6.61 -12.79
N GLU A 127 -2.75 7.82 -13.11
CA GLU A 127 -3.65 8.82 -13.73
C GLU A 127 -3.82 8.58 -15.25
N VAL A 128 -3.29 7.48 -15.80
CA VAL A 128 -3.31 7.18 -17.25
C VAL A 128 -4.03 5.86 -17.56
N LYS A 129 -5.24 5.67 -17.05
CA LYS A 129 -6.22 4.74 -17.67
C LYS A 129 -7.64 5.32 -17.58
N ASN A 130 -7.84 6.46 -18.23
CA ASN A 130 -9.16 6.91 -18.68
C ASN A 130 -9.02 7.47 -20.10
#